data_AF-A0A1H2VTV2-F1
#
_entry.id   AF-A0A1H2VTV2-F1
#
_cell.length_a   1.000
_cell.length_b   1.000
_cell.length_c   1.000
_cell.angle_alpha   90.00
_cell.angle_beta   90.00
_cell.angle_gamma   90.00
#
_symmetry.space_group_name_H-M   'P 1'
#
loop_
_entity.id
_entity.type
_entity.pdbx_description
1 polymer ?
#
loop_
_entity_poly.entity_id
_entity_poly.type
_entity_poly.pdbx_seq_one_letter_code
_entity_poly.pdbx_strand_id
1 'polypeptide(L)'
;MKKVFPHPTFKNIKIKSLGVGETINIKPLIRGPEGEMEADIHYKSDMSDILSVDQEGNVTGLKEGYGEILAFACGKLARLPLHVANVPSGIKQVTGHRGLRGLAVENTMPSFKLAAKHHVDFIETDIAITKDHQLVLFHDVKSMKRLTEEERPVNDLTLEEVKKVKFTAGNHLEDYPDVSVPTLDEYLDFMETTSSYPMIELKDPQLKDHEELLIQIRDKVDAHGFSDHVRITSANMDNLFAYEKINKNHELWIIVEEPLDDIELLKAHQWNYSVKKNACKKDFVKQVHDAGLKTDVWIINDKKEAKDFLDWPITSMTSDVVIMDEAVK
;
A
#
# COMPACT_ATOMS: atom_id res chain seq x y z
N MET A 1 -22.29 18.32 38.07
CA MET A 1 -23.67 17.76 38.03
C MET A 1 -23.64 16.35 38.58
N LYS A 2 -24.54 16.00 39.53
CA LYS A 2 -24.70 14.62 39.98
C LYS A 2 -25.13 13.78 38.76
N LYS A 3 -24.43 12.68 38.47
CA LYS A 3 -24.84 11.76 37.39
C LYS A 3 -26.23 11.24 37.73
N VAL A 4 -27.21 11.58 36.90
CA VAL A 4 -28.54 11.00 37.01
C VAL A 4 -28.42 9.58 36.48
N PHE A 5 -28.61 8.59 37.35
CA PHE A 5 -28.68 7.18 36.99
C PHE A 5 -30.13 6.76 36.70
N PRO A 6 -30.36 5.66 35.97
CA PRO A 6 -29.40 4.96 35.12
C PRO A 6 -29.11 5.74 33.81
N HIS A 7 -27.94 5.59 33.19
CA HIS A 7 -27.65 6.20 31.88
C HIS A 7 -26.81 5.29 30.97
N PRO A 8 -27.14 5.21 29.66
CA PRO A 8 -26.31 4.52 28.68
C PRO A 8 -25.06 5.34 28.34
N THR A 9 -23.98 4.68 27.95
CA THR A 9 -22.73 5.31 27.50
C THR A 9 -21.92 4.38 26.60
N PHE A 10 -21.35 4.93 25.53
CA PHE A 10 -20.42 4.22 24.63
C PHE A 10 -18.95 4.42 24.98
N LYS A 11 -18.61 4.92 26.17
CA LYS A 11 -17.22 5.17 26.60
C LYS A 11 -16.29 3.95 26.56
N ASN A 12 -16.85 2.73 26.57
CA ASN A 12 -16.11 1.49 26.40
C ASN A 12 -15.78 1.17 24.93
N ILE A 13 -16.47 1.81 23.99
CA ILE A 13 -16.29 1.60 22.56
C ILE A 13 -15.27 2.61 22.03
N LYS A 14 -14.17 2.11 21.48
CA LYS A 14 -13.08 2.92 20.93
C LYS A 14 -13.16 3.13 19.41
N ILE A 15 -14.08 2.42 18.75
CA ILE A 15 -14.26 2.48 17.30
C ILE A 15 -14.85 3.85 16.93
N LYS A 16 -14.26 4.48 15.91
CA LYS A 16 -14.69 5.79 15.39
C LYS A 16 -15.05 5.77 13.90
N SER A 17 -14.73 4.69 13.19
CA SER A 17 -15.09 4.52 11.79
C SER A 17 -15.27 3.06 11.43
N LEU A 18 -15.90 2.82 10.28
CA LEU A 18 -16.16 1.53 9.67
C LEU A 18 -16.10 1.63 8.14
N GLY A 19 -15.83 0.51 7.49
CA GLY A 19 -15.90 0.34 6.04
C GLY A 19 -17.34 0.35 5.50
N VAL A 20 -17.52 0.72 4.23
CA VAL A 20 -18.76 0.42 3.48
C VAL A 20 -18.90 -1.11 3.39
N GLY A 21 -20.03 -1.64 3.87
CA GLY A 21 -20.32 -3.06 3.99
C GLY A 21 -19.85 -3.70 5.30
N GLU A 22 -18.97 -3.06 6.07
CA GLU A 22 -18.50 -3.58 7.35
C GLU A 22 -19.62 -3.53 8.39
N THR A 23 -19.73 -4.58 9.21
CA THR A 23 -20.66 -4.65 10.33
C THR A 23 -19.93 -4.87 11.65
N ILE A 24 -20.21 -4.04 12.65
CA ILE A 24 -19.67 -4.15 14.01
C ILE A 24 -20.80 -4.31 15.02
N ASN A 25 -20.61 -5.08 16.08
CA ASN A 25 -21.55 -5.11 17.19
C ASN A 25 -21.17 -4.08 18.26
N ILE A 26 -22.13 -3.27 18.66
CA ILE A 26 -21.97 -2.29 19.73
C ILE A 26 -22.95 -2.57 20.87
N LYS A 27 -22.45 -2.53 22.11
CA LYS A 27 -23.27 -2.56 23.32
C LYS A 27 -22.86 -1.40 24.24
N PRO A 28 -23.72 -0.40 24.47
CA PRO A 28 -23.44 0.65 25.44
C PRO A 28 -23.51 0.06 26.85
N LEU A 29 -22.67 0.57 27.75
CA LEU A 29 -22.78 0.27 29.16
C LEU A 29 -23.94 1.08 29.75
N ILE A 30 -24.83 0.42 30.47
CA ILE A 30 -25.85 1.09 31.27
C ILE A 30 -25.35 1.10 32.71
N ARG A 31 -25.02 2.29 33.21
CA ARG A 31 -24.63 2.45 34.61
C ARG A 31 -25.86 2.80 35.42
N GLY A 32 -26.11 2.05 36.48
CA GLY A 32 -27.06 2.33 37.56
C GLY A 32 -26.36 2.87 38.82
N PRO A 33 -27.10 3.07 39.93
CA PRO A 33 -26.55 3.58 41.18
C PRO A 33 -25.48 2.70 41.83
N GLU A 34 -25.58 1.37 41.64
CA GLU A 34 -24.73 0.37 42.30
C GLU A 34 -23.69 -0.27 41.35
N GLY A 35 -23.64 0.13 40.09
CA GLY A 35 -22.74 -0.46 39.10
C GLY A 35 -23.34 -0.53 37.71
N GLU A 36 -22.86 -1.46 36.90
CA GLU A 36 -23.45 -1.78 35.59
C GLU A 36 -24.74 -2.58 35.79
N MET A 37 -25.71 -2.36 34.92
CA MET A 37 -26.98 -3.08 34.93
C MET A 37 -27.44 -3.37 33.51
N GLU A 38 -28.37 -4.32 33.38
CA GLU A 38 -29.04 -4.60 32.11
C GLU A 38 -30.32 -3.75 32.00
N ALA A 39 -30.64 -3.31 30.78
CA ALA A 39 -31.93 -2.74 30.43
C ALA A 39 -32.16 -2.90 28.92
N ASP A 40 -33.40 -2.78 28.49
CA ASP A 40 -33.73 -2.78 27.07
C ASP A 40 -33.12 -1.54 26.39
N ILE A 41 -32.51 -1.79 25.22
CA ILE A 41 -31.83 -0.77 24.43
C ILE A 41 -32.53 -0.71 23.08
N HIS A 42 -32.97 0.48 22.70
CA HIS A 42 -33.48 0.73 21.37
C HIS A 42 -32.45 1.52 20.57
N TYR A 43 -32.02 0.97 19.44
CA TYR A 43 -31.04 1.60 18.56
C TYR A 43 -31.70 2.32 17.39
N LYS A 44 -31.06 3.41 16.96
CA LYS A 44 -31.40 4.14 15.73
C LYS A 44 -30.16 4.78 15.12
N SER A 45 -30.11 4.86 13.79
CA SER A 45 -29.17 5.71 13.06
C SER A 45 -29.81 7.07 12.77
N ASP A 46 -29.06 8.16 12.93
CA ASP A 46 -29.52 9.51 12.53
C ASP A 46 -29.42 9.74 11.01
N MET A 47 -28.51 9.02 10.34
CA MET A 47 -28.23 9.07 8.92
C MET A 47 -28.38 7.67 8.32
N SER A 48 -29.63 7.25 8.06
CA SER A 48 -29.96 5.90 7.60
C SER A 48 -29.42 5.54 6.21
N ASP A 49 -29.01 6.54 5.42
CA ASP A 49 -28.38 6.31 4.11
C ASP A 49 -26.87 6.01 4.25
N ILE A 50 -26.28 6.32 5.41
CA ILE A 50 -24.84 6.17 5.71
C ILE A 50 -24.63 4.97 6.64
N LEU A 51 -25.43 4.82 7.69
CA LEU A 51 -25.32 3.77 8.71
C LEU A 51 -26.67 3.11 8.95
N SER A 52 -26.71 1.77 9.06
CA SER A 52 -27.83 1.04 9.65
C SER A 52 -27.46 0.47 11.00
N VAL A 53 -28.46 0.22 11.85
CA VAL A 53 -28.30 -0.52 13.10
C VAL A 53 -29.53 -1.38 13.37
N ASP A 54 -29.34 -2.65 13.74
CA ASP A 54 -30.43 -3.53 14.19
C ASP A 54 -30.68 -3.42 15.71
N GLN A 55 -31.60 -4.21 16.26
CA GLN A 55 -31.93 -4.13 17.68
C GLN A 55 -30.93 -4.90 18.57
N GLU A 56 -30.13 -5.76 17.97
CA GLU A 56 -29.02 -6.48 18.58
C GLU A 56 -27.75 -5.61 18.69
N GLY A 57 -27.76 -4.41 18.08
CA GLY A 57 -26.67 -3.45 18.09
C GLY A 57 -25.63 -3.71 17.00
N ASN A 58 -25.96 -4.48 15.97
CA ASN A 58 -25.10 -4.63 14.80
C ASN A 58 -25.26 -3.39 13.91
N VAL A 59 -24.17 -2.66 13.73
CA VAL A 59 -24.09 -1.42 12.95
C VAL A 59 -23.37 -1.72 11.64
N THR A 60 -23.99 -1.37 10.51
CA THR A 60 -23.42 -1.57 9.18
C THR A 60 -23.21 -0.25 8.45
N GLY A 61 -22.06 -0.11 7.78
CA GLY A 61 -21.75 1.03 6.93
C GLY A 61 -22.38 0.84 5.56
N LEU A 62 -23.25 1.74 5.14
CA LEU A 62 -24.00 1.64 3.88
C LEU A 62 -23.39 2.51 2.78
N LYS A 63 -22.90 3.69 3.15
CA LYS A 63 -22.35 4.69 2.23
C LYS A 63 -21.35 5.55 2.95
N GLU A 64 -20.36 6.05 2.21
CA GLU A 64 -19.40 7.04 2.71
C GLU A 64 -20.09 8.25 3.36
N GLY A 65 -19.56 8.68 4.51
CA GLY A 65 -20.00 9.88 5.21
C GLY A 65 -20.01 9.72 6.73
N TYR A 66 -20.57 10.71 7.42
CA TYR A 66 -20.63 10.75 8.89
C TYR A 66 -22.06 10.54 9.37
N GLY A 67 -22.22 9.79 10.46
CA GLY A 67 -23.48 9.66 11.19
C GLY A 67 -23.28 9.21 12.63
N GLU A 68 -24.36 9.15 13.39
CA GLU A 68 -24.38 8.73 14.79
C GLU A 68 -25.30 7.53 15.00
N ILE A 69 -24.82 6.57 15.80
CA ILE A 69 -25.72 5.58 16.40
C ILE A 69 -26.24 6.10 17.73
N LEU A 70 -27.57 6.14 17.82
CA LEU A 70 -28.35 6.54 18.97
C LEU A 70 -28.79 5.30 19.72
N ALA A 71 -28.44 5.20 21.00
CA ALA A 71 -28.94 4.15 21.89
C ALA A 71 -29.80 4.76 23.00
N PHE A 72 -31.08 4.36 23.02
CA PHE A 72 -32.05 4.78 24.02
C PHE A 72 -32.22 3.69 25.07
N ALA A 73 -31.92 4.01 26.32
CA ALA A 73 -32.13 3.12 27.46
C ALA A 73 -32.56 3.94 28.67
N CYS A 74 -33.55 3.45 29.41
CA CYS A 74 -34.07 4.08 30.63
C CYS A 74 -34.43 5.58 30.46
N GLY A 75 -35.03 5.94 29.32
CA GLY A 75 -35.43 7.32 29.00
C GLY A 75 -34.25 8.26 28.70
N LYS A 76 -33.04 7.73 28.48
CA LYS A 76 -31.84 8.51 28.16
C LYS A 76 -31.19 8.05 26.87
N LEU A 77 -30.45 8.95 26.26
CA LEU A 77 -29.78 8.77 24.96
C LEU A 77 -28.26 8.77 25.12
N ALA A 78 -27.60 7.77 24.52
CA ALA A 78 -26.18 7.77 24.22
C ALA A 78 -25.95 7.90 22.70
N ARG A 79 -24.89 8.60 22.31
CA ARG A 79 -24.50 8.81 20.91
C ARG A 79 -23.13 8.21 20.66
N LEU A 80 -22.99 7.49 19.55
CA LEU A 80 -21.71 7.03 19.03
C LEU A 80 -21.52 7.62 17.63
N PRO A 81 -20.74 8.70 17.49
CA PRO A 81 -20.40 9.22 16.17
C PRO A 81 -19.47 8.23 15.46
N LEU A 82 -19.80 7.94 14.20
CA LEU A 82 -19.05 7.04 13.34
C LEU A 82 -18.86 7.69 11.96
N HIS A 83 -17.66 7.52 11.42
CA HIS A 83 -17.36 7.80 10.03
C HIS A 83 -17.46 6.50 9.23
N VAL A 84 -18.32 6.44 8.22
CA VAL A 84 -18.26 5.37 7.22
C VAL A 84 -17.31 5.82 6.15
N ALA A 85 -16.17 5.15 6.06
CA ALA A 85 -15.24 5.34 4.97
C ALA A 85 -15.42 4.17 4.00
N ASN A 86 -15.24 4.41 2.70
CA ASN A 86 -15.06 3.33 1.74
C ASN A 86 -13.64 2.83 1.87
N VAL A 87 -13.41 2.14 2.98
CA VAL A 87 -12.17 1.44 3.25
C VAL A 87 -12.27 0.12 2.53
N PRO A 88 -11.43 -0.14 1.52
CA PRO A 88 -11.22 -1.48 1.01
C PRO A 88 -11.08 -2.49 2.16
N SER A 89 -12.02 -3.41 2.31
CA SER A 89 -11.76 -4.65 3.05
C SER A 89 -11.03 -5.61 2.11
N GLY A 90 -9.94 -6.22 2.58
CA GLY A 90 -9.14 -7.16 1.82
C GLY A 90 -8.14 -6.51 0.87
N ILE A 91 -7.09 -7.25 0.56
CA ILE A 91 -6.10 -6.86 -0.44
C ILE A 91 -6.78 -6.81 -1.81
N LYS A 92 -6.90 -5.61 -2.37
CA LYS A 92 -7.52 -5.41 -3.69
C LYS A 92 -6.54 -5.54 -4.85
N GLN A 93 -5.26 -5.34 -4.57
CA GLN A 93 -4.22 -5.27 -5.59
C GLN A 93 -2.98 -6.04 -5.15
N VAL A 94 -2.42 -6.80 -6.09
CA VAL A 94 -1.16 -7.52 -5.91
C VAL A 94 -0.09 -6.86 -6.76
N THR A 95 1.04 -6.59 -6.13
CA THR A 95 2.25 -6.12 -6.78
C THR A 95 3.25 -7.27 -6.88
N GLY A 96 3.76 -7.52 -8.08
CA GLY A 96 4.93 -8.37 -8.27
C GLY A 96 6.21 -7.60 -7.91
N HIS A 97 6.91 -8.04 -6.87
CA HIS A 97 8.19 -7.48 -6.43
C HIS A 97 9.32 -7.78 -7.42
N ARG A 98 9.89 -6.72 -8.02
CA ARG A 98 10.93 -6.78 -9.06
C ARG A 98 10.53 -7.70 -10.21
N GLY A 99 9.25 -7.66 -10.57
CA GLY A 99 8.54 -8.72 -11.30
C GLY A 99 8.03 -9.83 -10.38
N LEU A 100 8.36 -11.09 -10.64
CA LEU A 100 8.14 -12.17 -9.69
C LEU A 100 9.50 -12.79 -9.37
N ARG A 101 10.31 -12.08 -8.58
CA ARG A 101 11.70 -12.44 -8.33
C ARG A 101 11.91 -13.79 -7.64
N GLY A 102 10.86 -14.41 -7.11
CA GLY A 102 10.90 -15.79 -6.63
C GLY A 102 10.89 -16.83 -7.76
N LEU A 103 10.52 -16.43 -8.99
CA LEU A 103 10.32 -17.30 -10.15
C LEU A 103 11.25 -16.96 -11.34
N ALA A 104 11.96 -15.83 -11.29
CA ALA A 104 13.00 -15.45 -12.24
C ALA A 104 13.97 -14.45 -11.59
N VAL A 105 15.05 -14.11 -12.31
CA VAL A 105 16.01 -13.09 -11.87
C VAL A 105 15.31 -11.74 -11.70
N GLU A 106 15.42 -11.14 -10.52
CA GLU A 106 14.78 -9.85 -10.19
C GLU A 106 15.15 -8.72 -11.15
N ASN A 107 14.24 -7.77 -11.37
CA ASN A 107 14.45 -6.58 -12.23
C ASN A 107 14.90 -6.95 -13.65
N THR A 108 14.31 -8.00 -14.23
CA THR A 108 14.61 -8.44 -15.60
C THR A 108 13.34 -8.66 -16.41
N MET A 109 13.45 -8.56 -17.74
CA MET A 109 12.32 -8.82 -18.65
C MET A 109 11.65 -10.18 -18.43
N PRO A 110 12.38 -11.30 -18.18
CA PRO A 110 11.76 -12.56 -17.73
C PRO A 110 10.84 -12.42 -16.51
N SER A 111 11.31 -11.76 -15.46
CA SER A 111 10.55 -11.58 -14.22
C SER A 111 9.30 -10.72 -14.43
N PHE A 112 9.41 -9.65 -15.22
CA PHE A 112 8.25 -8.81 -15.57
C PHE A 112 7.23 -9.56 -16.43
N LYS A 113 7.69 -10.36 -17.41
CA LYS A 113 6.82 -11.22 -18.25
C LYS A 113 6.07 -12.26 -17.42
N LEU A 114 6.72 -12.85 -16.42
CA LEU A 114 6.05 -13.76 -15.49
C LEU A 114 4.97 -13.03 -14.68
N ALA A 115 5.28 -11.85 -14.14
CA ALA A 115 4.31 -11.04 -13.39
C ALA A 115 3.07 -10.73 -14.25
N ALA A 116 3.27 -10.23 -15.47
CA ALA A 116 2.18 -9.94 -16.40
C ALA A 116 1.35 -11.18 -16.78
N LYS A 117 2.00 -12.33 -16.99
CA LYS A 117 1.33 -13.62 -17.25
C LYS A 117 0.44 -14.07 -16.10
N HIS A 118 0.76 -13.67 -14.88
CA HIS A 118 -0.02 -13.96 -13.68
C HIS A 118 -1.02 -12.84 -13.32
N HIS A 119 -1.21 -11.85 -14.19
CA HIS A 119 -2.21 -10.79 -14.04
C HIS A 119 -2.14 -10.07 -12.69
N VAL A 120 -0.92 -9.83 -12.19
CA VAL A 120 -0.72 -8.93 -11.05
C VAL A 120 -1.13 -7.51 -11.43
N ASP A 121 -1.63 -6.73 -10.48
CA ASP A 121 -2.12 -5.39 -10.74
C ASP A 121 -0.97 -4.40 -10.97
N PHE A 122 0.13 -4.56 -10.24
CA PHE A 122 1.34 -3.76 -10.42
C PHE A 122 2.58 -4.64 -10.61
N ILE A 123 3.53 -4.16 -11.40
CA ILE A 123 4.86 -4.78 -11.53
C ILE A 123 5.85 -3.78 -10.97
N GLU A 124 6.49 -4.12 -9.86
CA GLU A 124 7.46 -3.24 -9.21
C GLU A 124 8.87 -3.40 -9.80
N THR A 125 9.64 -2.31 -9.80
CA THR A 125 11.05 -2.29 -10.20
C THR A 125 11.85 -1.18 -9.50
N ASP A 126 13.17 -1.36 -9.41
CA ASP A 126 14.12 -0.43 -8.78
C ASP A 126 14.92 0.39 -9.82
N ILE A 127 14.87 1.72 -9.76
CA ILE A 127 15.65 2.60 -10.66
C ILE A 127 17.04 2.90 -10.11
N ALA A 128 18.04 2.67 -10.95
CA ALA A 128 19.44 3.04 -10.75
C ALA A 128 19.93 3.97 -11.87
N ILE A 129 20.94 4.79 -11.57
CA ILE A 129 21.55 5.73 -12.52
C ILE A 129 22.92 5.22 -12.96
N THR A 130 23.18 5.19 -14.26
CA THR A 130 24.51 4.88 -14.81
C THR A 130 25.42 6.12 -14.81
N LYS A 131 26.73 5.91 -15.00
CA LYS A 131 27.74 6.98 -15.10
C LYS A 131 27.43 8.03 -16.18
N ASP A 132 26.81 7.60 -17.27
CA ASP A 132 26.36 8.42 -18.40
C ASP A 132 24.88 8.83 -18.28
N HIS A 133 24.35 8.84 -17.05
CA HIS A 133 23.04 9.37 -16.67
C HIS A 133 21.88 8.68 -17.42
N GLN A 134 22.01 7.37 -17.67
CA GLN A 134 20.93 6.54 -18.19
C GLN A 134 20.22 5.82 -17.04
N LEU A 135 18.93 5.54 -17.23
CA LEU A 135 18.07 4.93 -16.23
C LEU A 135 17.97 3.42 -16.47
N VAL A 136 18.49 2.63 -15.54
CA VAL A 136 18.51 1.16 -15.60
C VAL A 136 17.82 0.55 -14.38
N LEU A 137 17.41 -0.72 -14.50
CA LEU A 137 16.65 -1.41 -13.47
C LEU A 137 17.54 -2.36 -12.67
N PHE A 138 17.90 -1.96 -11.46
CA PHE A 138 18.76 -2.75 -10.59
C PHE A 138 18.67 -2.30 -9.13
N HIS A 139 18.53 -3.25 -8.20
CA HIS A 139 18.30 -2.93 -6.79
C HIS A 139 19.57 -2.49 -6.04
N ASP A 140 20.67 -3.24 -6.17
CA ASP A 140 21.88 -3.01 -5.37
C ASP A 140 22.78 -1.95 -6.03
N VAL A 141 22.35 -0.70 -5.98
CA VAL A 141 23.01 0.42 -6.69
C VAL A 141 24.49 0.62 -6.32
N LYS A 142 24.90 0.21 -5.11
CA LYS A 142 26.27 0.33 -4.60
C LYS A 142 27.20 -0.81 -5.03
N SER A 143 26.68 -1.93 -5.52
CA SER A 143 27.47 -3.05 -6.03
C SER A 143 26.58 -4.06 -6.73
N MET A 144 26.93 -4.44 -7.96
CA MET A 144 26.16 -5.43 -8.73
C MET A 144 26.48 -6.90 -8.35
N LYS A 145 27.38 -7.11 -7.39
CA LYS A 145 27.99 -8.42 -7.09
C LYS A 145 27.03 -9.50 -6.62
N ARG A 146 25.87 -9.14 -6.05
CA ARG A 146 24.92 -10.15 -5.55
C ARG A 146 24.34 -11.02 -6.67
N LEU A 147 24.17 -10.46 -7.86
CA LEU A 147 23.55 -11.12 -9.00
C LEU A 147 24.51 -11.34 -10.17
N THR A 148 25.71 -10.78 -10.09
CA THR A 148 26.70 -10.70 -11.18
C THR A 148 28.12 -10.80 -10.59
N GLU A 149 29.15 -10.84 -11.43
CA GLU A 149 30.55 -10.72 -10.97
C GLU A 149 31.06 -9.27 -10.92
N GLU A 150 30.23 -8.28 -11.22
CA GLU A 150 30.62 -6.87 -11.23
C GLU A 150 30.52 -6.28 -9.82
N GLU A 151 31.66 -5.85 -9.27
CA GLU A 151 31.72 -5.30 -7.92
C GLU A 151 31.43 -3.80 -7.88
N ARG A 152 31.60 -3.10 -9.01
CA ARG A 152 31.40 -1.65 -9.10
C ARG A 152 29.94 -1.26 -8.81
N PRO A 153 29.72 -0.08 -8.22
CA PRO A 153 28.43 0.60 -8.24
C PRO A 153 27.88 0.77 -9.66
N VAL A 154 26.55 0.84 -9.79
CA VAL A 154 25.90 1.06 -11.10
C VAL A 154 26.30 2.41 -11.70
N ASN A 155 26.44 3.44 -10.87
CA ASN A 155 26.83 4.79 -11.27
C ASN A 155 28.32 4.93 -11.66
N ASP A 156 29.12 3.87 -11.53
CA ASP A 156 30.51 3.82 -12.05
C ASP A 156 30.59 3.23 -13.47
N LEU A 157 29.47 2.70 -13.99
CA LEU A 157 29.36 2.04 -15.29
C LEU A 157 28.54 2.89 -16.27
N THR A 158 28.97 2.96 -17.52
CA THR A 158 28.12 3.47 -18.62
C THR A 158 26.99 2.49 -18.94
N LEU A 159 25.93 2.93 -19.62
CA LEU A 159 24.87 2.02 -20.08
C LEU A 159 25.42 0.88 -20.95
N GLU A 160 26.40 1.18 -21.81
CA GLU A 160 27.05 0.16 -22.66
C GLU A 160 27.76 -0.91 -21.81
N GLU A 161 28.41 -0.51 -20.72
CA GLU A 161 29.05 -1.44 -19.77
C GLU A 161 27.99 -2.25 -18.99
N VAL A 162 26.96 -1.59 -18.45
CA VAL A 162 25.87 -2.25 -17.71
C VAL A 162 25.19 -3.31 -18.56
N LYS A 163 24.93 -3.03 -19.85
CA LYS A 163 24.33 -3.99 -20.78
C LYS A 163 25.20 -5.21 -21.08
N LYS A 164 26.52 -5.14 -20.82
CA LYS A 164 27.45 -6.27 -20.98
C LYS A 164 27.63 -7.08 -19.69
N VAL A 165 27.16 -6.58 -18.55
CA VAL A 165 27.22 -7.31 -17.28
C VAL A 165 26.32 -8.55 -17.39
N LYS A 166 26.91 -9.71 -17.07
CA LYS A 166 26.20 -10.99 -17.09
C LYS A 166 25.71 -11.34 -15.69
N PHE A 167 24.46 -11.77 -15.62
CA PHE A 167 23.95 -12.42 -14.42
C PHE A 167 24.65 -13.75 -14.20
N THR A 168 25.15 -13.97 -12.99
CA THR A 168 25.76 -15.23 -12.53
C THR A 168 25.01 -15.84 -11.36
N ALA A 169 24.04 -15.12 -10.80
CA ALA A 169 23.15 -15.59 -9.76
C ALA A 169 21.73 -15.00 -9.92
N GLY A 170 20.76 -15.62 -9.26
CA GLY A 170 19.34 -15.27 -9.33
C GLY A 170 18.47 -16.51 -9.46
N ASN A 171 17.18 -16.37 -9.14
CA ASN A 171 16.25 -17.49 -9.24
C ASN A 171 16.02 -17.86 -10.72
N HIS A 172 16.06 -19.15 -11.02
CA HIS A 172 15.80 -19.69 -12.36
C HIS A 172 16.67 -19.08 -13.49
N LEU A 173 17.89 -18.62 -13.18
CA LEU A 173 18.78 -17.99 -14.17
C LEU A 173 19.07 -18.92 -15.37
N GLU A 174 19.19 -20.22 -15.11
CA GLU A 174 19.43 -21.25 -16.13
C GLU A 174 18.36 -21.32 -17.22
N ASP A 175 17.13 -20.88 -16.92
CA ASP A 175 16.01 -20.84 -17.86
C ASP A 175 16.08 -19.59 -18.78
N TYR A 176 16.96 -18.63 -18.48
CA TYR A 176 17.06 -17.34 -19.16
C TYR A 176 18.52 -16.98 -19.53
N PRO A 177 19.15 -17.71 -20.47
CA PRO A 177 20.58 -17.56 -20.78
C PRO A 177 20.98 -16.18 -21.35
N ASP A 178 20.04 -15.45 -21.93
CA ASP A 178 20.27 -14.13 -22.56
C ASP A 178 19.76 -12.96 -21.69
N VAL A 179 19.53 -13.20 -20.39
CA VAL A 179 19.04 -12.16 -19.48
C VAL A 179 20.08 -11.05 -19.30
N SER A 180 19.61 -9.81 -19.34
CA SER A 180 20.43 -8.60 -19.18
C SER A 180 19.68 -7.56 -18.35
N VAL A 181 20.42 -6.56 -17.86
CA VAL A 181 19.86 -5.45 -17.08
C VAL A 181 18.99 -4.59 -18.01
N PRO A 182 17.68 -4.44 -17.74
CA PRO A 182 16.81 -3.57 -18.54
C PRO A 182 17.05 -2.09 -18.24
N THR A 183 16.69 -1.26 -19.21
CA THR A 183 16.48 0.17 -19.06
C THR A 183 15.04 0.45 -18.61
N LEU A 184 14.79 1.66 -18.12
CA LEU A 184 13.42 2.11 -17.85
C LEU A 184 12.54 2.07 -19.12
N ASP A 185 13.10 2.43 -20.29
CA ASP A 185 12.36 2.45 -21.56
C ASP A 185 11.90 1.04 -21.97
N GLU A 186 12.79 0.04 -21.93
CA GLU A 186 12.43 -1.35 -22.25
C GLU A 186 11.34 -1.90 -21.32
N TYR A 187 11.34 -1.47 -20.06
CA TYR A 187 10.29 -1.84 -19.11
C TYR A 187 8.97 -1.13 -19.42
N LEU A 188 8.97 0.19 -19.65
CA LEU A 188 7.74 0.92 -19.96
C LEU A 188 7.13 0.50 -21.29
N ASP A 189 7.96 0.29 -22.33
CA ASP A 189 7.56 -0.32 -23.61
C ASP A 189 6.86 -1.66 -23.39
N PHE A 190 7.39 -2.49 -22.49
CA PHE A 190 6.75 -3.75 -22.14
C PHE A 190 5.44 -3.54 -21.37
N MET A 191 5.40 -2.63 -20.40
CA MET A 191 4.21 -2.38 -19.59
C MET A 191 3.00 -1.99 -20.44
N GLU A 192 3.18 -1.22 -21.53
CA GLU A 192 2.12 -0.87 -22.48
C GLU A 192 1.42 -2.09 -23.11
N THR A 193 2.11 -3.24 -23.15
CA THR A 193 1.58 -4.49 -23.71
C THR A 193 0.84 -5.34 -22.69
N THR A 194 0.76 -4.89 -21.43
CA THR A 194 0.20 -5.64 -20.31
C THR A 194 -1.11 -5.03 -19.80
N SER A 195 -1.79 -5.75 -18.90
CA SER A 195 -2.92 -5.22 -18.12
C SER A 195 -2.49 -4.72 -16.73
N SER A 196 -1.18 -4.79 -16.44
CA SER A 196 -0.59 -4.37 -15.19
C SER A 196 -0.12 -2.91 -15.28
N TYR A 197 0.03 -2.27 -14.14
CA TYR A 197 0.53 -0.89 -14.03
C TYR A 197 1.95 -0.84 -13.45
N PRO A 198 2.73 0.19 -13.78
CA PRO A 198 4.08 0.33 -13.26
C PRO A 198 4.11 0.76 -11.79
N MET A 199 5.00 0.14 -11.01
CA MET A 199 5.43 0.64 -9.70
C MET A 199 6.95 0.80 -9.73
N ILE A 200 7.44 2.01 -9.51
CA ILE A 200 8.83 2.38 -9.77
C ILE A 200 9.44 2.95 -8.49
N GLU A 201 10.37 2.20 -7.89
CA GLU A 201 11.15 2.67 -6.75
C GLU A 201 12.30 3.56 -7.20
N LEU A 202 12.33 4.81 -6.71
CA LEU A 202 13.47 5.71 -6.82
C LEU A 202 14.58 5.24 -5.88
N LYS A 203 15.30 4.19 -6.29
CA LYS A 203 16.23 3.44 -5.45
C LYS A 203 17.55 4.16 -5.23
N ASP A 204 18.11 4.74 -6.28
CA ASP A 204 19.41 5.40 -6.20
C ASP A 204 19.33 6.65 -5.31
N PRO A 205 20.11 6.72 -4.22
CA PRO A 205 20.07 7.87 -3.31
C PRO A 205 20.57 9.17 -3.94
N GLN A 206 21.22 9.13 -5.11
CA GLN A 206 21.66 10.32 -5.84
C GLN A 206 20.52 10.99 -6.61
N LEU A 207 19.40 10.30 -6.88
CA LEU A 207 18.29 10.85 -7.68
C LEU A 207 17.80 12.21 -7.17
N LYS A 208 17.76 12.43 -5.85
CA LYS A 208 17.41 13.71 -5.23
C LYS A 208 18.25 14.91 -5.70
N ASP A 209 19.49 14.66 -6.12
CA ASP A 209 20.46 15.68 -6.54
C ASP A 209 20.43 15.90 -8.07
N HIS A 210 19.60 15.14 -8.80
CA HIS A 210 19.47 15.14 -10.26
C HIS A 210 18.04 15.41 -10.70
N GLU A 211 17.60 16.67 -10.60
CA GLU A 211 16.24 17.08 -10.99
C GLU A 211 15.92 16.72 -12.46
N GLU A 212 16.91 16.81 -13.35
CA GLU A 212 16.78 16.45 -14.76
C GLU A 212 16.43 14.97 -14.96
N LEU A 213 16.96 14.08 -14.12
CA LEU A 213 16.68 12.65 -14.17
C LEU A 213 15.30 12.34 -13.60
N LEU A 214 14.88 13.02 -12.53
CA LEU A 214 13.53 12.89 -11.98
C LEU A 214 12.47 13.36 -13.00
N ILE A 215 12.74 14.47 -13.70
CA ILE A 215 11.92 14.96 -14.82
C ILE A 215 11.89 13.93 -15.94
N GLN A 216 13.04 13.34 -16.30
CA GLN A 216 13.11 12.32 -17.34
C GLN A 216 12.29 11.08 -16.97
N ILE A 217 12.34 10.61 -15.72
CA ILE A 217 11.50 9.50 -15.23
C ILE A 217 10.02 9.87 -15.39
N ARG A 218 9.61 11.06 -14.90
CA ARG A 218 8.22 11.53 -15.02
C ARG A 218 7.76 11.58 -16.48
N ASP A 219 8.53 12.24 -17.33
CA ASP A 219 8.14 12.48 -18.73
C ASP A 219 8.10 11.19 -19.54
N LYS A 220 8.97 10.21 -19.25
CA LYS A 220 8.88 8.86 -19.84
C LYS A 220 7.59 8.17 -19.42
N VAL A 221 7.30 8.12 -18.12
CA VAL A 221 6.05 7.53 -17.59
C VAL A 221 4.81 8.19 -18.20
N ASP A 222 4.78 9.52 -18.28
CA ASP A 222 3.71 10.30 -18.93
C ASP A 222 3.59 9.93 -20.42
N ALA A 223 4.70 9.86 -21.16
CA ALA A 223 4.72 9.56 -22.59
C ALA A 223 4.23 8.15 -22.93
N HIS A 224 4.44 7.19 -22.02
CA HIS A 224 3.92 5.82 -22.12
C HIS A 224 2.46 5.68 -21.64
N GLY A 225 1.78 6.79 -21.33
CA GLY A 225 0.36 6.81 -20.98
C GLY A 225 0.03 6.39 -19.55
N PHE A 226 1.03 6.34 -18.65
CA PHE A 226 0.86 5.88 -17.27
C PHE A 226 0.71 7.00 -16.24
N SER A 227 0.54 8.26 -16.67
CA SER A 227 0.48 9.43 -15.78
C SER A 227 -0.53 9.26 -14.61
N ASP A 228 -1.71 8.71 -14.89
CA ASP A 228 -2.76 8.51 -13.88
C ASP A 228 -2.70 7.12 -13.22
N HIS A 229 -1.78 6.27 -13.68
CA HIS A 229 -1.76 4.84 -13.40
C HIS A 229 -0.33 4.33 -13.15
N VAL A 230 0.41 5.03 -12.29
CA VAL A 230 1.75 4.68 -11.84
C VAL A 230 1.89 4.91 -10.34
N ARG A 231 2.69 4.07 -9.68
CA ARG A 231 3.17 4.31 -8.31
C ARG A 231 4.64 4.65 -8.33
N ILE A 232 4.99 5.83 -7.84
CA ILE A 232 6.38 6.20 -7.59
C ILE A 232 6.65 6.00 -6.10
N THR A 233 7.63 5.16 -5.80
CA THR A 233 7.94 4.78 -4.43
C THR A 233 9.37 5.14 -4.07
N SER A 234 9.67 5.30 -2.78
CA SER A 234 11.07 5.36 -2.33
C SER A 234 11.19 5.04 -0.85
N ALA A 235 12.26 4.32 -0.48
CA ALA A 235 12.73 4.23 0.90
C ALA A 235 13.59 5.44 1.32
N ASN A 236 13.95 6.32 0.36
CA ASN A 236 14.67 7.57 0.62
C ASN A 236 13.70 8.76 0.53
N MET A 237 13.39 9.36 1.67
CA MET A 237 12.48 10.51 1.74
C MET A 237 12.96 11.69 0.90
N ASP A 238 14.27 11.92 0.77
CA ASP A 238 14.79 13.02 -0.03
C ASP A 238 14.47 12.84 -1.52
N ASN A 239 14.52 11.60 -2.02
CA ASN A 239 14.13 11.28 -3.40
C ASN A 239 12.63 11.58 -3.59
N LEU A 240 11.80 11.21 -2.62
CA LEU A 240 10.36 11.43 -2.70
C LEU A 240 10.00 12.92 -2.64
N PHE A 241 10.64 13.70 -1.76
CA PHE A 241 10.51 15.16 -1.73
C PHE A 241 10.98 15.82 -3.03
N ALA A 242 12.08 15.35 -3.62
CA ALA A 242 12.58 15.89 -4.87
C ALA A 242 11.60 15.58 -6.02
N TYR A 243 11.07 14.36 -6.09
CA TYR A 243 10.08 13.97 -7.09
C TYR A 243 8.76 14.72 -6.92
N GLU A 244 8.29 14.91 -5.68
CA GLU A 244 7.05 15.65 -5.36
C GLU A 244 7.03 17.06 -5.99
N LYS A 245 8.17 17.75 -6.02
CA LYS A 245 8.27 19.11 -6.62
C LYS A 245 7.99 19.13 -8.12
N ILE A 246 8.29 18.04 -8.82
CA ILE A 246 8.10 17.92 -10.27
C ILE A 246 6.88 17.08 -10.63
N ASN A 247 6.25 16.43 -9.64
CA ASN A 247 5.11 15.55 -9.82
C ASN A 247 3.89 16.35 -10.31
N LYS A 248 3.13 15.75 -11.22
CA LYS A 248 1.86 16.31 -11.71
C LYS A 248 0.68 15.53 -11.17
N ASN A 249 0.72 14.19 -11.27
CA ASN A 249 -0.40 13.34 -10.90
C ASN A 249 -0.02 11.92 -10.43
N HIS A 250 1.27 11.58 -10.35
CA HIS A 250 1.68 10.23 -9.99
C HIS A 250 1.37 9.94 -8.51
N GLU A 251 0.95 8.72 -8.20
CA GLU A 251 0.78 8.31 -6.81
C GLU A 251 2.15 8.17 -6.14
N LEU A 252 2.35 8.90 -5.04
CA LEU A 252 3.60 8.85 -4.26
C LEU A 252 3.45 7.92 -3.06
N TRP A 253 4.45 7.09 -2.83
CA TRP A 253 4.46 6.11 -1.75
C TRP A 253 5.81 6.13 -1.01
N ILE A 254 5.76 6.29 0.32
CA ILE A 254 6.94 6.04 1.13
C ILE A 254 7.04 4.54 1.45
N ILE A 255 8.23 3.97 1.29
CA ILE A 255 8.55 2.60 1.70
C ILE A 255 9.30 2.65 3.02
N VAL A 256 8.83 1.91 4.03
CA VAL A 256 9.51 1.84 5.33
C VAL A 256 9.67 0.40 5.82
N GLU A 257 10.81 0.14 6.44
CA GLU A 257 11.06 -1.12 7.15
C GLU A 257 10.50 -1.13 8.57
N GLU A 258 10.47 0.04 9.19
CA GLU A 258 9.99 0.28 10.55
C GLU A 258 8.73 1.16 10.51
N PRO A 259 7.81 1.03 11.48
CA PRO A 259 6.61 1.84 11.48
C PRO A 259 6.95 3.32 11.67
N LEU A 260 6.21 4.20 11.01
CA LEU A 260 6.26 5.62 11.33
C LEU A 260 5.63 5.87 12.71
N ASP A 261 6.09 6.93 13.38
CA ASP A 261 5.57 7.29 14.70
C ASP A 261 4.14 7.85 14.64
N ASP A 262 3.83 8.62 13.58
CA ASP A 262 2.52 9.20 13.32
C ASP A 262 2.24 9.35 11.80
N ILE A 263 1.02 9.76 11.47
CA ILE A 263 0.53 9.93 10.09
C ILE A 263 0.71 11.35 9.54
N GLU A 264 1.27 12.30 10.31
CA GLU A 264 1.27 13.71 9.91
C GLU A 264 2.16 13.97 8.70
N LEU A 265 3.29 13.28 8.60
CA LEU A 265 4.14 13.31 7.41
C LEU A 265 3.37 12.86 6.17
N LEU A 266 2.66 11.72 6.26
CA LEU A 266 1.89 11.16 5.15
C LEU A 266 0.79 12.12 4.69
N LYS A 267 0.07 12.72 5.65
CA LYS A 267 -0.98 13.71 5.37
C LYS A 267 -0.44 14.98 4.73
N ALA A 268 0.67 15.50 5.24
CA ALA A 268 1.25 16.75 4.77
C ALA A 268 1.67 16.68 3.29
N HIS A 269 2.14 15.51 2.86
CA HIS A 269 2.67 15.29 1.50
C HIS A 269 1.77 14.44 0.61
N GLN A 270 0.61 14.02 1.10
CA GLN A 270 -0.30 13.09 0.40
C GLN A 270 0.42 11.81 -0.06
N TRP A 271 1.32 11.30 0.78
CA TRP A 271 2.06 10.08 0.49
C TRP A 271 1.30 8.86 1.03
N ASN A 272 1.13 7.88 0.16
CA ASN A 272 0.65 6.56 0.56
C ASN A 272 1.75 5.79 1.30
N TYR A 273 1.37 4.73 1.99
CA TYR A 273 2.23 4.07 2.97
C TYR A 273 2.51 2.60 2.63
N SER A 274 3.76 2.26 2.31
CA SER A 274 4.20 0.88 2.10
C SER A 274 5.11 0.43 3.23
N VAL A 275 4.74 -0.63 3.95
CA VAL A 275 5.43 -1.06 5.18
C VAL A 275 5.78 -2.55 5.17
N LYS A 276 6.93 -2.86 5.75
CA LYS A 276 7.34 -4.24 5.97
C LYS A 276 6.33 -4.99 6.85
N LYS A 277 5.94 -6.21 6.49
CA LYS A 277 4.86 -6.98 7.14
C LYS A 277 5.01 -7.09 8.65
N ASN A 278 6.23 -7.24 9.15
CA ASN A 278 6.52 -7.38 10.58
C ASN A 278 6.40 -6.05 11.35
N ALA A 279 6.50 -4.91 10.66
CA ALA A 279 6.32 -3.57 11.20
C ALA A 279 4.88 -3.08 11.05
N CYS A 280 4.05 -3.75 10.25
CA CYS A 280 2.68 -3.35 9.96
C CYS A 280 1.79 -3.48 11.22
N LYS A 281 1.08 -2.40 11.56
CA LYS A 281 0.16 -2.34 12.71
C LYS A 281 -1.25 -1.98 12.25
N LYS A 282 -2.24 -2.81 12.58
CA LYS A 282 -3.64 -2.62 12.15
C LYS A 282 -4.19 -1.23 12.47
N ASP A 283 -3.93 -0.75 13.68
CA ASP A 283 -4.39 0.58 14.13
C ASP A 283 -3.73 1.73 13.34
N PHE A 284 -2.49 1.56 12.88
CA PHE A 284 -1.81 2.57 12.07
C PHE A 284 -2.32 2.53 10.63
N VAL A 285 -2.47 1.34 10.05
CA VAL A 285 -3.11 1.15 8.73
C VAL A 285 -4.48 1.81 8.71
N LYS A 286 -5.29 1.59 9.74
CA LYS A 286 -6.60 2.24 9.88
C LYS A 286 -6.50 3.77 9.90
N GLN A 287 -5.53 4.34 10.61
CA GLN A 287 -5.30 5.79 10.64
C GLN A 287 -4.91 6.35 9.26
N VAL A 288 -4.08 5.62 8.50
CA VAL A 288 -3.72 5.99 7.13
C VAL A 288 -4.96 6.03 6.24
N HIS A 289 -5.82 5.02 6.32
CA HIS A 289 -7.09 4.96 5.56
C HIS A 289 -8.11 6.01 6.00
N ASP A 290 -8.25 6.26 7.31
CA ASP A 290 -9.11 7.33 7.84
C ASP A 290 -8.67 8.72 7.33
N ALA A 291 -7.40 8.87 6.92
CA ALA A 291 -6.85 10.07 6.29
C ALA A 291 -7.02 10.10 4.77
N GLY A 292 -7.67 9.11 4.17
CA GLY A 292 -7.89 9.01 2.72
C GLY A 292 -6.69 8.47 1.93
N LEU A 293 -5.67 7.94 2.62
CA LEU A 293 -4.45 7.42 2.02
C LEU A 293 -4.47 5.88 1.90
N LYS A 294 -3.66 5.34 1.01
CA LYS A 294 -3.59 3.91 0.71
C LYS A 294 -2.43 3.23 1.46
N THR A 295 -2.54 1.92 1.63
CA THR A 295 -1.52 1.11 2.29
C THR A 295 -1.08 -0.09 1.45
N ASP A 296 0.21 -0.39 1.49
CA ASP A 296 0.83 -1.57 0.90
C ASP A 296 1.63 -2.31 1.97
N VAL A 297 1.61 -3.65 1.93
CA VAL A 297 2.38 -4.48 2.86
C VAL A 297 3.33 -5.40 2.10
N TRP A 298 4.61 -5.35 2.46
CA TRP A 298 5.67 -6.09 1.78
C TRP A 298 6.56 -6.89 2.75
N ILE A 299 7.18 -8.01 2.40
CA ILE A 299 6.83 -8.89 1.29
C ILE A 299 6.02 -10.04 1.88
N ILE A 300 4.81 -10.26 1.34
CA ILE A 300 3.95 -11.38 1.70
C ILE A 300 4.17 -12.46 0.64
N ASN A 301 4.72 -13.62 1.01
CA ASN A 301 5.03 -14.71 0.08
C ASN A 301 4.27 -16.01 0.38
N ASP A 302 3.51 -16.05 1.48
CA ASP A 302 2.78 -17.22 1.91
C ASP A 302 1.27 -16.96 1.95
N LYS A 303 0.49 -17.90 1.38
CA LYS A 303 -0.98 -17.79 1.30
C LYS A 303 -1.65 -17.75 2.68
N LYS A 304 -1.06 -18.35 3.71
CA LYS A 304 -1.55 -18.30 5.09
C LYS A 304 -1.21 -16.96 5.73
N GLU A 305 0.00 -16.44 5.53
CA GLU A 305 0.35 -15.09 5.99
C GLU A 305 -0.55 -14.02 5.35
N ALA A 306 -0.86 -14.16 4.05
CA ALA A 306 -1.81 -13.28 3.38
C ALA A 306 -3.19 -13.24 4.06
N LYS A 307 -3.64 -14.36 4.65
CA LYS A 307 -4.93 -14.43 5.36
C LYS A 307 -4.96 -13.58 6.62
N ASP A 308 -3.82 -13.39 7.29
CA ASP A 308 -3.74 -12.57 8.50
C ASP A 308 -4.03 -11.09 8.22
N PHE A 309 -3.91 -10.68 6.94
CA PHE A 309 -4.14 -9.33 6.45
C PHE A 309 -5.48 -9.15 5.72
N LEU A 310 -6.25 -10.21 5.46
CA LEU A 310 -7.53 -10.11 4.73
C LEU A 310 -8.58 -9.26 5.47
N ASP A 311 -8.60 -9.35 6.80
CA ASP A 311 -9.53 -8.58 7.65
C ASP A 311 -8.95 -7.20 8.06
N TRP A 312 -7.85 -6.79 7.43
CA TRP A 312 -7.24 -5.49 7.64
C TRP A 312 -7.63 -4.56 6.49
N PRO A 313 -7.69 -3.25 6.74
CA PRO A 313 -7.92 -2.26 5.69
C PRO A 313 -6.63 -2.06 4.88
N ILE A 314 -6.17 -3.07 4.15
CA ILE A 314 -4.93 -2.99 3.35
C ILE A 314 -5.29 -2.84 1.88
N THR A 315 -4.74 -1.83 1.21
CA THR A 315 -5.07 -1.55 -0.21
C THR A 315 -4.38 -2.55 -1.14
N SER A 316 -3.09 -2.79 -0.94
CA SER A 316 -2.29 -3.70 -1.77
C SER A 316 -1.29 -4.52 -0.96
N MET A 317 -0.77 -5.57 -1.58
CA MET A 317 0.40 -6.29 -1.07
C MET A 317 1.45 -6.44 -2.15
N THR A 318 2.70 -6.59 -1.73
CA THR A 318 3.82 -6.88 -2.61
C THR A 318 4.37 -8.28 -2.33
N SER A 319 4.60 -9.08 -3.38
CA SER A 319 5.00 -10.48 -3.30
C SER A 319 6.10 -10.85 -4.30
N ASP A 320 7.01 -11.74 -3.91
CA ASP A 320 8.03 -12.31 -4.79
C ASP A 320 7.45 -13.43 -5.71
N VAL A 321 6.32 -14.01 -5.33
CA VAL A 321 5.71 -15.19 -5.95
C VAL A 321 4.22 -15.01 -6.16
N VAL A 322 3.60 -15.94 -6.88
CA VAL A 322 2.15 -15.94 -7.08
C VAL A 322 1.47 -16.48 -5.83
N ILE A 323 0.85 -15.60 -5.06
CA ILE A 323 0.14 -15.96 -3.82
C ILE A 323 -1.38 -15.87 -3.91
N MET A 324 -1.95 -15.36 -5.01
CA MET A 324 -3.39 -15.34 -5.22
C MET A 324 -3.77 -16.21 -6.42
N ASP A 325 -4.47 -17.32 -6.16
CA ASP A 325 -5.25 -18.00 -7.20
C ASP A 325 -6.65 -17.38 -7.22
N GLU A 326 -7.45 -17.63 -8.28
CA GLU A 326 -8.82 -17.14 -8.47
C GLU A 326 -9.77 -17.34 -7.26
N ALA A 327 -9.40 -18.18 -6.29
CA ALA A 327 -10.16 -18.42 -5.06
C ALA A 327 -10.05 -17.33 -3.98
N VAL A 328 -9.27 -16.25 -4.21
CA VAL A 328 -9.04 -15.15 -3.24
C VAL A 328 -9.44 -13.76 -3.78
N LYS A 329 -9.68 -13.62 -5.08
CA LYS A 329 -10.34 -12.43 -5.67
C LYS A 329 -11.86 -12.57 -5.59
#